data_AF-A0A538K485-F1
#
_entry.id   AF-A0A538K485-F1
#
_cell.length_a   1.000
_cell.length_b   1.000
_cell.length_c   1.000
_cell.angle_alpha   90.00
_cell.angle_beta   90.00
_cell.angle_gamma   90.00
#
_symmetry.space_group_name_H-M   'P 1'
#
loop_
_entity.id
_entity.type
_entity.pdbx_description
1 polymer ?
#
loop_
_entity_poly.entity_id
_entity_poly.type
_entity_poly.pdbx_seq_one_letter_code
_entity_poly.pdbx_strand_id
1 'polypeptide(L)'
;MADVKRLEAATGVFRALDYQYGGGACRDAVHAQLCWGEQLLRAEGIDAVKDRFEVALADLHNLAGWTWFDTGLASQAYRHFRHALDLAHWGGDDALVANV
;
A
#
# COMPACT_ATOMS: atom_id res chain seq x y z
N MET A 1 1.19 8.17 -14.83
CA MET A 1 -0.28 7.93 -14.78
C MET A 1 -0.66 6.45 -14.88
N ALA A 2 -0.08 5.66 -15.78
CA ALA A 2 -0.41 4.23 -15.90
C ALA A 2 -0.04 3.42 -14.63
N ASP A 3 1.13 3.69 -14.06
CA ASP A 3 1.61 2.96 -12.88
C ASP A 3 0.78 3.22 -11.63
N VAL A 4 0.36 4.47 -11.42
CA VAL A 4 -0.56 4.85 -10.33
C VAL A 4 -1.86 4.04 -10.41
N LYS A 5 -2.50 4.02 -11.59
CA LYS A 5 -3.73 3.26 -11.81
C LYS A 5 -3.52 1.76 -11.62
N ARG A 6 -2.34 1.24 -11.99
CA ARG A 6 -1.99 -0.17 -11.79
C ARG A 6 -1.88 -0.50 -10.31
N LEU A 7 -1.28 0.37 -9.52
CA LEU A 7 -1.16 0.20 -8.07
C LEU A 7 -2.54 0.26 -7.40
N GLU A 8 -3.36 1.26 -7.72
CA GLU A 8 -4.74 1.39 -7.23
C GLU A 8 -5.60 0.15 -7.58
N ALA A 9 -5.51 -0.33 -8.83
CA ALA A 9 -6.25 -1.51 -9.26
C ALA A 9 -5.79 -2.78 -8.53
N ALA A 10 -4.47 -2.96 -8.36
CA ALA A 10 -3.92 -4.09 -7.62
C ALA A 10 -4.38 -4.07 -6.15
N THR A 11 -4.31 -2.92 -5.48
CA THR A 11 -4.79 -2.78 -4.09
C THR A 11 -6.27 -3.08 -3.97
N GLY A 12 -7.10 -2.63 -4.92
CA GLY A 12 -8.53 -2.97 -4.95
C GLY A 12 -8.79 -4.47 -5.07
N VAL A 13 -8.04 -5.19 -5.92
CA VAL A 13 -8.12 -6.65 -6.03
C VAL A 13 -7.70 -7.33 -4.73
N PHE A 14 -6.60 -6.89 -4.13
CA PHE A 14 -6.10 -7.51 -2.90
C PHE A 14 -7.02 -7.25 -1.70
N ARG A 15 -7.63 -6.06 -1.57
CA ARG A 15 -8.66 -5.77 -0.56
C ARG A 15 -9.86 -6.71 -0.71
N ALA A 16 -10.31 -6.95 -1.94
CA ALA A 16 -11.42 -7.89 -2.19
C ALA A 16 -11.05 -9.32 -1.77
N LEU A 17 -9.83 -9.78 -2.05
CA LEU A 17 -9.34 -11.09 -1.63
C LEU A 17 -9.18 -11.19 -0.11
N ASP A 18 -8.63 -10.15 0.53
CA ASP A 18 -8.47 -10.03 1.98
C ASP A 18 -9.83 -10.13 2.68
N TYR A 19 -10.83 -9.38 2.22
CA TYR A 19 -12.20 -9.44 2.77
C TYR A 19 -12.88 -10.81 2.58
N GLN A 20 -12.58 -11.50 1.47
CA GLN A 20 -13.24 -12.76 1.16
C GLN A 20 -12.59 -13.96 1.85
N TYR A 21 -11.26 -13.98 1.96
CA TYR A 21 -10.49 -15.16 2.36
C TYR A 21 -9.54 -14.91 3.55
N GLY A 22 -9.49 -13.68 4.07
CA GLY A 22 -8.57 -13.24 5.11
C GLY A 22 -7.18 -12.87 4.57
N GLY A 23 -6.44 -12.06 5.32
CA GLY A 23 -5.21 -11.44 4.81
C GLY A 23 -4.04 -12.36 4.50
N GLY A 24 -4.05 -13.59 5.02
CA GLY A 24 -3.06 -14.60 4.65
C GLY A 24 -3.10 -14.99 3.16
N ALA A 25 -4.25 -14.86 2.48
CA ALA A 25 -4.44 -15.36 1.13
C ALA A 25 -3.71 -14.53 0.05
N CYS A 26 -3.45 -13.25 0.31
CA CYS A 26 -2.84 -12.33 -0.67
C CYS A 26 -1.48 -11.76 -0.21
N ARG A 27 -1.00 -12.09 0.98
CA ARG A 27 0.21 -11.49 1.58
C ARG A 27 1.44 -11.47 0.66
N ASP A 28 1.76 -12.60 0.04
CA ASP A 28 2.97 -12.69 -0.79
C ASP A 28 2.82 -11.87 -2.09
N ALA A 29 1.60 -11.78 -2.64
CA ALA A 29 1.30 -10.93 -3.79
C ALA A 29 1.34 -9.44 -3.43
N VAL A 30 0.81 -9.07 -2.26
CA VAL A 30 0.90 -7.72 -1.68
C VAL A 30 2.38 -7.33 -1.50
N HIS A 31 3.20 -8.22 -0.94
CA HIS A 31 4.63 -8.00 -0.77
C HIS A 31 5.34 -7.71 -2.11
N ALA A 32 5.07 -8.53 -3.13
CA ALA A 32 5.65 -8.35 -4.46
C ALA A 32 5.25 -6.99 -5.07
N GLN A 33 3.98 -6.61 -4.92
CA GLN A 33 3.47 -5.33 -5.42
C GLN A 33 4.08 -4.13 -4.66
N LEU A 34 4.32 -4.26 -3.35
CA LEU A 34 5.04 -3.24 -2.56
C LEU A 34 6.47 -3.05 -3.05
N CYS A 35 7.23 -4.14 -3.23
CA CYS A 35 8.60 -4.04 -3.74
C CYS A 35 8.65 -3.32 -5.10
N TRP A 36 7.69 -3.60 -5.98
CA TRP A 36 7.58 -2.91 -7.26
C TRP A 36 7.22 -1.43 -7.11
N GLY A 37 6.26 -1.11 -6.24
CA GLY A 37 5.85 0.27 -5.98
C GLY A 37 6.97 1.13 -5.38
N GLU A 38 7.72 0.60 -4.42
CA GLU A 38 8.86 1.29 -3.80
C GLU A 38 9.98 1.57 -4.80
N GLN A 39 10.20 0.69 -5.77
CA GLN A 39 11.17 0.92 -6.85
C GLN A 39 10.72 2.05 -7.77
N LEU A 40 9.44 2.08 -8.13
CA LEU A 40 8.89 3.14 -8.98
C LEU A 40 8.89 4.52 -8.31
N LEU A 41 8.68 4.59 -6.99
CA LEU A 41 8.76 5.86 -6.26
C LEU A 41 10.17 6.48 -6.34
N ARG A 42 11.20 5.66 -6.57
CA ARG A 42 12.60 6.07 -6.73
C ARG A 42 13.02 6.27 -8.19
N ALA A 43 12.13 5.99 -9.15
CA ALA A 43 12.43 6.09 -10.57
C ALA A 43 12.36 7.54 -11.05
N GLU A 44 13.15 7.86 -12.07
CA GLU A 44 13.11 9.15 -12.74
C GLU A 44 11.73 9.37 -13.42
N GLY A 45 11.21 10.59 -13.33
CA GLY A 45 9.94 10.97 -13.99
C GLY A 45 8.67 10.74 -13.17
N ILE A 46 8.79 10.34 -11.89
CA ILE A 46 7.63 10.20 -11.00
C ILE A 46 7.03 11.56 -10.57
N ASP A 47 7.80 12.65 -10.66
CA ASP A 47 7.46 13.97 -10.10
C ASP A 47 6.06 14.47 -10.45
N ALA A 48 5.65 14.30 -11.72
CA ALA A 48 4.34 14.78 -12.19
C ALA A 48 3.14 14.03 -11.56
N VAL A 49 3.36 12.87 -10.95
CA VAL A 49 2.33 12.04 -10.34
C VAL A 49 2.69 11.59 -8.92
N LYS A 50 3.71 12.20 -8.31
CA LYS A 50 4.34 11.72 -7.09
C LYS A 50 3.33 11.63 -5.94
N ASP A 51 2.61 12.71 -5.65
CA ASP A 51 1.66 12.75 -4.53
C ASP A 51 0.59 11.65 -4.64
N ARG A 52 -0.02 11.51 -5.83
CA ARG A 52 -1.01 10.44 -6.06
C ARG A 52 -0.40 9.05 -5.99
N PHE A 53 0.85 8.90 -6.44
CA PHE A 53 1.56 7.62 -6.34
C PHE A 53 1.87 7.28 -4.87
N GLU A 54 2.26 8.27 -4.06
CA GLU A 54 2.47 8.13 -2.62
C GLU A 54 1.17 7.70 -1.93
N VAL A 55 0.02 8.32 -2.25
CA VAL A 55 -1.29 7.89 -1.72
C VAL A 55 -1.62 6.44 -2.14
N ALA A 56 -1.42 6.09 -3.41
CA ALA A 56 -1.70 4.73 -3.88
C ALA A 56 -0.79 3.68 -3.21
N LEU A 57 0.48 4.03 -2.95
CA LEU A 57 1.43 3.18 -2.25
C LEU A 57 1.13 3.11 -0.74
N ALA A 58 0.64 4.22 -0.15
CA ALA A 58 0.17 4.26 1.23
C ALA A 58 -0.99 3.29 1.45
N ASP A 59 -1.97 3.26 0.54
CA ASP A 59 -3.11 2.34 0.62
C ASP A 59 -2.67 0.88 0.55
N LEU A 60 -1.68 0.57 -0.31
CA LEU A 60 -1.11 -0.77 -0.39
C LEU A 60 -0.34 -1.15 0.89
N HIS A 61 0.40 -0.21 1.49
CA HIS A 61 1.04 -0.44 2.79
C HIS A 61 0.01 -0.61 3.92
N ASN A 62 -1.11 0.10 3.90
CA ASN A 62 -2.18 -0.08 4.89
C ASN A 62 -2.75 -1.51 4.80
N LEU A 63 -3.06 -1.98 3.59
CA LEU A 63 -3.48 -3.36 3.36
C LEU A 63 -2.40 -4.37 3.81
N ALA A 64 -1.13 -4.11 3.54
CA ALA A 64 -0.03 -4.94 4.03
C ALA A 64 0.01 -4.98 5.57
N GLY A 65 -0.30 -3.88 6.25
CA GLY A 65 -0.43 -3.87 7.70
C GLY A 65 -1.44 -4.92 8.19
N TRP A 66 -2.64 -4.92 7.62
CA TRP A 66 -3.70 -5.87 7.98
C TRP A 66 -3.35 -7.32 7.63
N THR A 67 -2.82 -7.58 6.44
CA THR A 67 -2.45 -8.95 6.05
C THR A 67 -1.34 -9.56 6.92
N TRP A 68 -0.39 -8.77 7.42
CA TRP A 68 0.62 -9.24 8.38
C TRP A 68 0.05 -9.36 9.80
N PHE A 69 -0.82 -8.43 10.20
CA PHE A 69 -1.48 -8.47 11.50
C PHE A 69 -2.31 -9.75 11.66
N ASP A 70 -3.14 -10.06 10.66
CA ASP A 70 -4.01 -11.24 10.63
C ASP A 70 -3.22 -12.56 10.66
N THR A 71 -1.97 -12.53 10.21
CA THR A 71 -1.08 -13.71 10.21
C THR A 71 -0.13 -13.77 11.41
N GLY A 72 -0.35 -12.93 12.43
CA GLY A 72 0.40 -12.94 13.69
C GLY A 72 1.75 -12.24 13.65
N LEU A 73 2.03 -11.45 12.60
CA LEU A 73 3.31 -10.77 12.39
C LEU A 73 3.21 -9.28 12.78
N ALA A 74 2.89 -9.02 14.05
CA ALA A 74 2.57 -7.67 14.54
C ALA A 74 3.67 -6.63 14.29
N SER A 75 4.94 -6.97 14.51
CA SER A 75 6.06 -6.03 14.30
C SER A 75 6.20 -5.59 12.84
N GLN A 76 5.91 -6.48 11.89
CA GLN A 76 5.90 -6.20 10.47
C GLN A 76 4.69 -5.32 10.12
N ALA A 77 3.52 -5.64 10.68
CA ALA A 77 2.31 -4.86 10.50
C ALA A 77 2.52 -3.39 10.92
N TYR A 78 3.08 -3.15 12.11
CA TYR A 78 3.40 -1.78 12.57
C TYR A 78 4.34 -1.01 11.64
N ARG A 79 5.31 -1.69 11.02
CA ARG A 79 6.18 -1.03 10.04
C ARG A 79 5.40 -0.62 8.80
N HIS A 80 4.52 -1.47 8.30
CA HIS A 80 3.68 -1.15 7.16
C HIS A 80 2.69 -0.01 7.47
N PHE A 81 2.02 -0.03 8.62
CA PHE A 81 1.15 1.07 9.04
C PHE A 81 1.91 2.40 9.15
N ARG A 82 3.13 2.39 9.71
CA ARG A 82 3.94 3.62 9.76
C ARG A 82 4.28 4.14 8.36
N HIS A 83 4.66 3.26 7.44
CA HIS A 83 4.91 3.65 6.05
C HIS A 83 3.65 4.18 5.35
N ALA A 84 2.48 3.58 5.61
CA ALA A 84 1.21 4.07 5.10
C ALA A 84 0.91 5.49 5.60
N LEU A 85 1.10 5.76 6.91
CA LEU A 85 0.93 7.09 7.49
C LEU A 85 1.88 8.12 6.86
N ASP A 86 3.17 7.80 6.77
CA ASP A 86 4.18 8.70 6.21
C ASP A 86 3.85 9.07 4.74
N LEU A 87 3.50 8.07 3.93
CA LEU A 87 3.18 8.26 2.51
C LEU A 87 1.84 8.96 2.30
N ALA A 88 0.80 8.64 3.07
CA ALA A 88 -0.49 9.31 2.98
C ALA A 88 -0.36 10.80 3.36
N HIS A 89 0.47 11.09 4.36
CA HIS A 89 0.79 12.46 4.74
C HIS A 89 1.52 13.22 3.64
N TRP A 90 2.56 12.64 3.03
CA TRP A 90 3.29 13.30 1.93
C TRP A 90 2.42 13.48 0.68
N GLY A 91 1.58 12.49 0.37
CA GLY A 91 0.63 12.55 -0.74
C GLY A 91 -0.61 13.42 -0.49
N GLY A 92 -0.78 13.96 0.73
CA GLY A 92 -1.85 14.88 1.08
C GLY A 92 -3.24 14.26 1.25
N ASP A 93 -3.34 12.97 1.59
CA ASP A 93 -4.61 12.28 1.82
C ASP A 93 -4.90 12.15 3.33
N ASP A 94 -5.50 13.21 3.90
CA ASP A 94 -5.87 13.27 5.31
C ASP A 94 -6.89 12.18 5.71
N ALA A 95 -7.74 11.75 4.77
CA ALA A 95 -8.71 10.70 5.03
C ALA A 95 -8.01 9.36 5.19
N LEU A 96 -7.03 9.06 4.32
CA LEU A 96 -6.22 7.86 4.47
C LEU A 96 -5.37 7.90 5.73
N VAL A 97 -4.76 9.04 6.08
CA VAL A 97 -4.02 9.21 7.36
C VAL A 97 -4.89 8.85 8.56
N ALA A 98 -6.16 9.26 8.57
CA ALA A 98 -7.09 8.96 9.65
C ALA A 98 -7.55 7.50 9.70
N ASN A 99 -7.32 6.72 8.64
CA ASN A 99 -7.83 5.35 8.46
C ASN A 99 -6.71 4.32 8.20
N VAL A 100 -5.47 4.64 8.59
CA VAL A 100 -4.41 3.64 8.71
C VAL A 100 -4.65 2.77 9.94
#